data_AF-A0A7C0XN37-F1
#
_entry.id   AF-A0A7C0XN37-F1
#
_cell.length_a   1.000
_cell.length_b   1.000
_cell.length_c   1.000
_cell.angle_alpha   90.00
_cell.angle_beta   90.00
_cell.angle_gamma   90.00
#
_symmetry.space_group_name_H-M   'P 1'
#
loop_
_entity.id
_entity.type
_entity.pdbx_description
1 polymer ?
#
loop_
_entity_poly.entity_id
_entity_poly.type
_entity_poly.pdbx_seq_one_letter_code
_entity_poly.pdbx_strand_id
1 'polypeptide(L)'
;YWAWDPVETASLLPWLALTAYFHLPAGRKDLGRELLLLATFFMIIFATALTRGGLLESVHAFGESPVEPVLLGFGFCVVLYFFYLAARVNRPLYNFDLDTSSLYSVSLFAAFWSLVFLLFVCFLGDAAPILGGFFSENPLTTSVEFYNKWCYPFTLAFVAALLGCNTAAAWGGKGGGREKMRSFVVLLGAVLSVGAVLAWLGQPTPNPLANFGLPLLLAAGAGVAVASRSRSGTKGTGTGTRTSTRTSTRTSTRAWGKTFVHLAVVVILVGVFVSSAAEEESGNILVSPDSVVEVLGTRLEFHNFTTYAGTGSVFYPKHSFAGPEHSALKLDLVVVNAGGEEGEGGEGGEGGEGGGTAPSQQPESLWMSYYANYGVVSEPLILSSLAGDLYISMHATNSSSDAMFYALTGVAAGEKLQPKDAVVVVKKVPLIWLVWAGVLLMSAGMLLLLCSELRTEQGKTEQGKNKNRRNKLN
;
A
#
# COMPACT_ATOMS: atom_id res chain seq x y z
N TYR A 1 -6.31 4.78 -4.08
CA TYR A 1 -6.27 3.32 -3.84
C TYR A 1 -6.80 3.03 -2.45
N TRP A 2 -6.26 3.66 -1.43
CA TRP A 2 -7.08 4.12 -0.31
C TRP A 2 -7.49 5.56 -0.56
N ALA A 3 -8.49 6.07 0.13
CA ALA A 3 -9.26 7.29 -0.16
C ALA A 3 -8.44 8.60 -0.23
N TRP A 4 -7.10 8.50 -0.34
CA TRP A 4 -6.12 9.57 -0.26
C TRP A 4 -6.39 10.43 0.97
N ASP A 5 -6.68 9.74 2.08
CA ASP A 5 -6.82 10.35 3.38
C ASP A 5 -5.50 11.08 3.72
N PRO A 6 -5.56 12.31 4.27
CA PRO A 6 -4.35 13.09 4.49
C PRO A 6 -3.34 12.42 5.44
N VAL A 7 -3.82 11.70 6.47
CA VAL A 7 -2.93 11.00 7.40
C VAL A 7 -2.23 9.83 6.72
N GLU A 8 -2.96 9.05 5.92
CA GLU A 8 -2.39 7.95 5.15
C GLU A 8 -1.37 8.46 4.12
N THR A 9 -1.71 9.52 3.39
CA THR A 9 -0.84 10.14 2.38
C THR A 9 0.42 10.68 3.02
N ALA A 10 0.30 11.38 4.15
CA ALA A 10 1.42 11.89 4.91
C ALA A 10 2.35 10.77 5.39
N SER A 11 1.79 9.61 5.80
CA SER A 11 2.56 8.45 6.22
C SER A 11 3.44 7.85 5.10
N LEU A 12 3.06 8.05 3.83
CA LEU A 12 3.80 7.58 2.66
C LEU A 12 5.01 8.47 2.32
N LEU A 13 4.98 9.76 2.65
CA LEU A 13 6.01 10.74 2.26
C LEU A 13 7.43 10.36 2.73
N PRO A 14 7.66 9.95 4.01
CA PRO A 14 8.98 9.51 4.45
C PRO A 14 9.51 8.32 3.66
N TRP A 15 8.63 7.39 3.30
CA TRP A 15 9.01 6.20 2.55
C TRP A 15 9.41 6.52 1.11
N LEU A 16 8.72 7.46 0.45
CA LEU A 16 9.10 7.91 -0.89
C LEU A 16 10.46 8.60 -0.87
N ALA A 17 10.71 9.49 0.10
CA ALA A 17 11.99 10.18 0.28
C ALA A 17 13.14 9.18 0.56
N LEU A 18 12.91 8.23 1.47
CA LEU A 18 13.90 7.23 1.85
C LEU A 18 14.17 6.23 0.72
N THR A 19 13.14 5.85 -0.04
CA THR A 19 13.31 4.99 -1.22
C THR A 19 14.08 5.72 -2.31
N ALA A 20 13.80 7.01 -2.56
CA ALA A 20 14.59 7.82 -3.47
C ALA A 20 16.07 7.89 -3.05
N TYR A 21 16.35 8.01 -1.74
CA TYR A 21 17.72 7.96 -1.21
C TYR A 21 18.45 6.67 -1.60
N PHE A 22 17.79 5.51 -1.49
CA PHE A 22 18.40 4.23 -1.86
C PHE A 22 18.61 4.05 -3.38
N HIS A 23 17.91 4.83 -4.19
CA HIS A 23 18.03 4.81 -5.66
C HIS A 23 18.99 5.89 -6.18
N LEU A 24 19.50 6.76 -5.32
CA LEU A 24 20.54 7.72 -5.71
C LEU A 24 21.89 6.99 -5.86
N PRO A 25 22.65 7.21 -6.97
CA PRO A 25 23.93 6.54 -7.17
C PRO A 25 24.93 6.76 -6.03
N ALA A 26 25.70 5.73 -5.67
CA ALA A 26 26.74 5.83 -4.65
C ALA A 26 28.00 6.56 -5.18
N GLY A 27 28.83 7.08 -4.25
CA GLY A 27 30.15 7.66 -4.60
C GLY A 27 30.10 9.08 -5.20
N ARG A 28 28.95 9.73 -5.13
CA ARG A 28 28.76 11.12 -5.57
C ARG A 28 29.49 12.09 -4.65
N LYS A 29 29.97 13.21 -5.22
CA LYS A 29 30.66 14.30 -4.49
C LYS A 29 29.73 15.48 -4.17
N ASP A 30 28.45 15.37 -4.50
CA ASP A 30 27.41 16.34 -4.15
C ASP A 30 26.79 16.03 -2.77
N LEU A 31 25.89 16.90 -2.32
CA LEU A 31 25.15 16.76 -1.05
C LEU A 31 23.78 16.07 -1.24
N GLY A 32 23.57 15.36 -2.36
CA GLY A 32 22.23 14.87 -2.72
C GLY A 32 21.71 13.79 -1.76
N ARG A 33 22.61 13.00 -1.17
CA ARG A 33 22.28 11.99 -0.17
C ARG A 33 21.86 12.62 1.14
N GLU A 34 22.60 13.61 1.59
CA GLU A 34 22.32 14.39 2.79
C GLU A 34 21.01 15.17 2.64
N LEU A 35 20.76 15.74 1.45
CA LEU A 35 19.51 16.42 1.14
C LEU A 35 18.31 15.48 1.22
N LEU A 36 18.41 14.24 0.72
CA LEU A 36 17.30 13.27 0.83
C LEU A 36 17.11 12.72 2.25
N LEU A 37 18.17 12.61 3.05
CA LEU A 37 18.04 12.29 4.48
C LEU A 37 17.34 13.44 5.23
N LEU A 38 17.69 14.69 4.94
CA LEU A 38 16.98 15.86 5.47
C LEU A 38 15.52 15.86 5.04
N ALA A 39 15.23 15.58 3.75
CA ALA A 39 13.86 15.50 3.26
C ALA A 39 13.09 14.39 3.99
N THR A 40 13.68 13.20 4.15
CA THR A 40 13.07 12.10 4.91
C THR A 40 12.75 12.51 6.35
N PHE A 41 13.71 13.14 7.04
CA PHE A 41 13.50 13.67 8.39
C PHE A 41 12.36 14.69 8.44
N PHE A 42 12.36 15.67 7.53
CA PHE A 42 11.31 16.69 7.48
C PHE A 42 9.94 16.07 7.21
N MET A 43 9.84 15.09 6.30
CA MET A 43 8.59 14.39 6.03
C MET A 43 8.07 13.61 7.25
N ILE A 44 8.94 13.06 8.10
CA ILE A 44 8.52 12.43 9.37
C ILE A 44 7.91 13.47 10.31
N ILE A 45 8.57 14.63 10.45
CA ILE A 45 8.05 15.73 11.28
C ILE A 45 6.73 16.26 10.74
N PHE A 46 6.63 16.44 9.42
CA PHE A 46 5.41 16.88 8.74
C PHE A 46 4.25 15.89 8.94
N ALA A 47 4.47 14.59 8.73
CA ALA A 47 3.45 13.56 8.95
C ALA A 47 3.01 13.49 10.42
N THR A 48 3.94 13.67 11.35
CA THR A 48 3.62 13.73 12.80
C THR A 48 2.79 14.97 13.12
N ALA A 49 3.10 16.12 12.51
CA ALA A 49 2.33 17.35 12.70
C ALA A 49 0.89 17.20 12.16
N LEU A 50 0.71 16.58 11.00
CA LEU A 50 -0.63 16.33 10.44
C LEU A 50 -1.47 15.38 11.28
N THR A 51 -0.89 14.26 11.72
CA THR A 51 -1.61 13.23 12.50
C THR A 51 -2.03 13.67 13.91
N ARG A 52 -1.36 14.68 14.47
CA ARG A 52 -1.55 15.15 15.86
C ARG A 52 -2.05 16.59 15.98
N GLY A 53 -1.94 17.36 14.91
CA GLY A 53 -2.17 18.81 14.91
C GLY A 53 -3.61 19.24 14.67
N GLY A 54 -4.45 18.36 14.11
CA GLY A 54 -5.81 18.74 13.68
C GLY A 54 -5.84 19.70 12.48
N LEU A 55 -4.76 19.79 11.71
CA LEU A 55 -4.64 20.67 10.54
C LEU A 55 -5.59 20.28 9.40
N LEU A 56 -5.87 18.99 9.26
CA LEU A 56 -6.70 18.42 8.21
C LEU A 56 -7.68 17.45 8.86
N GLU A 57 -8.93 17.46 8.40
CA GLU A 57 -9.91 16.44 8.79
C GLU A 57 -9.47 15.09 8.22
N SER A 58 -9.35 14.11 9.10
CA SER A 58 -9.01 12.73 8.76
C SER A 58 -9.64 11.79 9.76
N VAL A 59 -10.18 10.68 9.27
CA VAL A 59 -10.70 9.60 10.12
C VAL A 59 -9.60 8.87 10.89
N HIS A 60 -8.34 9.06 10.49
CA HIS A 60 -7.15 8.49 11.13
C HIS A 60 -6.38 9.52 11.98
N ALA A 61 -6.92 10.74 12.18
CA ALA A 61 -6.28 11.72 13.07
C ALA A 61 -6.37 11.27 14.53
N PHE A 62 -5.24 11.29 15.25
CA PHE A 62 -5.15 10.83 16.63
C PHE A 62 -5.07 12.01 17.59
N GLY A 63 -6.24 12.58 17.91
CA GLY A 63 -6.39 13.68 18.86
C GLY A 63 -5.88 15.03 18.36
N GLU A 64 -6.41 16.10 18.94
CA GLU A 64 -6.05 17.48 18.60
C GLU A 64 -5.15 18.05 19.70
N SER A 65 -3.90 18.35 19.35
CA SER A 65 -2.90 18.85 20.28
C SER A 65 -2.16 20.03 19.65
N PRO A 66 -1.89 21.11 20.39
CA PRO A 66 -1.24 22.33 19.86
C PRO A 66 0.28 22.15 19.63
N VAL A 67 0.73 20.94 19.30
CA VAL A 67 2.14 20.59 19.09
C VAL A 67 2.62 20.88 17.68
N GLU A 68 1.69 21.04 16.73
CA GLU A 68 1.98 21.18 15.32
C GLU A 68 2.86 22.41 14.97
N PRO A 69 2.61 23.62 15.48
CA PRO A 69 3.50 24.76 15.24
C PRO A 69 4.93 24.54 15.75
N VAL A 70 5.09 23.82 16.87
CA VAL A 70 6.39 23.49 17.46
C VAL A 70 7.13 22.48 16.60
N LEU A 71 6.44 21.44 16.14
CA LEU A 71 7.00 20.41 15.26
C LEU A 71 7.44 21.00 13.91
N LEU A 72 6.54 21.75 13.25
CA LEU A 72 6.86 22.38 11.96
C LEU A 72 7.97 23.42 12.12
N GLY A 73 7.92 24.26 13.16
CA GLY A 73 8.98 25.22 13.47
C GLY A 73 10.35 24.54 13.65
N PHE A 74 10.40 23.46 14.42
CA PHE A 74 11.61 22.64 14.58
C PHE A 74 12.09 22.07 13.24
N GLY A 75 11.20 21.48 12.45
CA GLY A 75 11.52 20.95 11.11
C GLY A 75 12.13 22.02 10.19
N PHE A 76 11.51 23.20 10.11
CA PHE A 76 12.02 24.32 9.31
C PHE A 76 13.37 24.84 9.82
N CYS A 77 13.57 24.95 11.14
CA CYS A 77 14.88 25.33 11.70
C CYS A 77 16.00 24.37 11.28
N VAL A 78 15.75 23.06 11.29
CA VAL A 78 16.74 22.06 10.83
C VAL A 78 17.02 22.20 9.34
N VAL A 79 16.00 22.45 8.52
CA VAL A 79 16.15 22.70 7.07
C VAL A 79 17.01 23.95 6.83
N LEU A 80 16.70 25.06 7.49
CA LEU A 80 17.47 26.31 7.38
C LEU A 80 18.93 26.13 7.82
N TYR A 81 19.15 25.39 8.92
CA TYR A 81 20.49 25.09 9.40
C TYR A 81 21.28 24.22 8.42
N PHE A 82 20.64 23.23 7.78
CA PHE A 82 21.27 22.47 6.72
C PHE A 82 21.72 23.36 5.56
N PHE A 83 20.86 24.26 5.07
CA PHE A 83 21.22 25.16 3.96
C PHE A 83 22.33 26.15 4.35
N TYR A 84 22.34 26.62 5.60
CA TYR A 84 23.45 27.41 6.15
C TYR A 84 24.78 26.65 6.11
N LEU A 85 24.80 25.36 6.49
CA LEU A 85 26.01 24.53 6.42
C LEU A 85 26.38 24.18 4.97
N ALA A 86 25.40 23.84 4.14
CA ALA A 86 25.61 23.50 2.74
C ALA A 86 26.24 24.67 1.98
N ALA A 87 25.85 25.91 2.25
CA ALA A 87 26.46 27.09 1.66
C ALA A 87 27.95 27.29 2.04
N ARG A 88 28.41 26.66 3.14
CA ARG A 88 29.81 26.73 3.61
C ARG A 88 30.67 25.59 3.10
N VAL A 89 30.04 24.50 2.67
CA VAL A 89 30.72 23.36 2.06
C VAL A 89 30.65 23.60 0.56
N ASN A 90 31.79 23.87 -0.09
CA ASN A 90 31.87 24.14 -1.53
C ASN A 90 31.58 22.89 -2.39
N ARG A 91 30.40 22.30 -2.21
CA ARG A 91 29.88 21.13 -2.90
C ARG A 91 28.47 21.47 -3.38
N PRO A 92 28.12 21.11 -4.63
CA PRO A 92 26.77 21.31 -5.13
C PRO A 92 25.78 20.46 -4.34
N LEU A 93 24.52 20.92 -4.24
CA LEU A 93 23.44 20.14 -3.62
C LEU A 93 23.16 18.86 -4.41
N TYR A 94 23.24 18.94 -5.74
CA TYR A 94 23.03 17.80 -6.62
C TYR A 94 23.76 18.02 -7.95
N ASN A 95 24.45 17.00 -8.46
CA ASN A 95 25.08 17.02 -9.78
C ASN A 95 24.29 16.21 -10.81
N PHE A 96 23.92 16.80 -11.94
CA PHE A 96 23.35 16.03 -13.05
C PHE A 96 24.44 15.27 -13.79
N ASP A 97 24.87 14.13 -13.24
CA ASP A 97 25.82 13.20 -13.83
C ASP A 97 25.07 11.93 -14.25
N LEU A 98 24.74 11.86 -15.55
CA LEU A 98 23.98 10.78 -16.16
C LEU A 98 24.75 10.21 -17.37
N ASP A 99 25.18 8.97 -17.26
CA ASP A 99 25.63 8.20 -18.42
C ASP A 99 24.41 7.74 -19.25
N THR A 100 24.16 8.43 -20.35
CA THR A 100 23.04 8.14 -21.27
C THR A 100 23.27 6.90 -22.14
N SER A 101 24.50 6.39 -22.19
CA SER A 101 24.85 5.20 -22.96
C SER A 101 24.52 3.89 -22.22
N SER A 102 24.29 3.98 -20.90
CA SER A 102 23.98 2.86 -20.03
C SER A 102 22.50 2.81 -19.69
N LEU A 103 21.82 1.74 -20.14
CA LEU A 103 20.42 1.49 -19.76
C LEU A 103 20.22 1.45 -18.24
N TYR A 104 21.16 0.86 -17.50
CA TYR A 104 21.08 0.82 -16.04
C TYR A 104 21.16 2.21 -15.42
N SER A 105 22.06 3.06 -15.92
CA SER A 105 22.24 4.44 -15.45
C SER A 105 20.98 5.29 -15.69
N VAL A 106 20.45 5.26 -16.91
CA VAL A 106 19.20 5.96 -17.28
C VAL A 106 18.01 5.45 -16.49
N SER A 107 17.89 4.13 -16.32
CA SER A 107 16.79 3.54 -15.55
C SER A 107 16.88 3.91 -14.06
N LEU A 108 18.08 3.91 -13.47
CA LEU A 108 18.25 4.30 -12.08
C LEU A 108 17.94 5.80 -11.87
N PHE A 109 18.36 6.65 -12.79
CA PHE A 109 18.03 8.07 -12.80
C PHE A 109 16.51 8.30 -12.91
N ALA A 110 15.84 7.58 -13.82
CA ALA A 110 14.39 7.64 -13.97
C ALA A 110 13.66 7.15 -12.71
N ALA A 111 14.13 6.07 -12.07
CA ALA A 111 13.56 5.58 -10.81
C ALA A 111 13.67 6.63 -9.69
N PHE A 112 14.86 7.22 -9.53
CA PHE A 112 15.11 8.27 -8.55
C PHE A 112 14.17 9.46 -8.73
N TRP A 113 14.12 10.05 -9.92
CA TRP A 113 13.29 11.22 -10.17
C TRP A 113 11.80 10.92 -10.10
N SER A 114 11.37 9.72 -10.54
CA SER A 114 9.96 9.32 -10.40
C SER A 114 9.54 9.29 -8.93
N LEU A 115 10.38 8.76 -8.03
CA LEU A 115 10.11 8.78 -6.59
C LEU A 115 10.10 10.19 -6.00
N VAL A 116 11.01 11.06 -6.45
CA VAL A 116 11.04 12.48 -6.03
C VAL A 116 9.78 13.22 -6.49
N PHE A 117 9.30 12.98 -7.71
CA PHE A 117 8.07 13.59 -8.20
C PHE A 117 6.82 13.02 -7.52
N LEU A 118 6.77 11.72 -7.24
CA LEU A 118 5.70 11.13 -6.43
C LEU A 118 5.67 11.76 -5.03
N LEU A 119 6.83 11.89 -4.39
CA LEU A 119 6.96 12.58 -3.11
C LEU A 119 6.43 14.03 -3.20
N PHE A 120 6.85 14.76 -4.24
CA PHE A 120 6.46 16.16 -4.42
C PHE A 120 4.95 16.32 -4.64
N VAL A 121 4.34 15.48 -5.49
CA VAL A 121 2.89 15.50 -5.76
C VAL A 121 2.12 15.17 -4.49
N CYS A 122 2.53 14.13 -3.74
CA CYS A 122 1.84 13.74 -2.52
C CYS A 122 1.98 14.83 -1.44
N PHE A 123 3.19 15.37 -1.25
CA PHE A 123 3.44 16.46 -0.32
C PHE A 123 2.63 17.72 -0.67
N LEU A 124 2.56 18.08 -1.96
CA LEU A 124 1.76 19.22 -2.39
C LEU A 124 0.27 18.97 -2.18
N GLY A 125 -0.17 17.72 -2.35
CA GLY A 125 -1.54 17.31 -2.06
C GLY A 125 -1.94 17.60 -0.62
N ASP A 126 -1.15 17.13 0.34
CA ASP A 126 -1.39 17.38 1.77
C ASP A 126 -1.13 18.83 2.18
N ALA A 127 -0.14 19.51 1.59
CA ALA A 127 0.21 20.87 1.95
C ALA A 127 -0.75 21.92 1.37
N ALA A 128 -1.42 21.64 0.24
CA ALA A 128 -2.26 22.61 -0.45
C ALA A 128 -3.46 23.11 0.40
N PRO A 129 -4.24 22.26 1.09
CA PRO A 129 -5.31 22.75 1.95
C PRO A 129 -4.78 23.59 3.12
N ILE A 130 -3.64 23.22 3.70
CA ILE A 130 -2.98 23.96 4.80
C ILE A 130 -2.57 25.37 4.32
N LEU A 131 -1.88 25.43 3.18
CA LEU A 131 -1.46 26.69 2.57
C LEU A 131 -2.66 27.55 2.18
N GLY A 132 -3.69 26.93 1.58
CA GLY A 132 -4.93 27.60 1.20
C GLY A 132 -5.67 28.20 2.39
N GLY A 133 -5.68 27.53 3.55
CA GLY A 133 -6.30 28.01 4.78
C GLY A 133 -5.70 29.30 5.34
N PHE A 134 -4.44 29.63 4.99
CA PHE A 134 -3.84 30.92 5.36
C PHE A 134 -4.30 32.09 4.47
N PHE A 135 -4.81 31.83 3.27
CA PHE A 135 -5.14 32.85 2.27
C PHE A 135 -6.62 32.87 1.87
N SER A 136 -7.42 31.86 2.23
CA SER A 136 -8.82 31.73 1.87
C SER A 136 -9.63 31.08 3.00
N GLU A 137 -10.91 31.48 3.11
CA GLU A 137 -11.87 30.90 4.05
C GLU A 137 -12.30 29.48 3.65
N ASN A 138 -12.09 29.08 2.39
CA ASN A 138 -12.35 27.73 1.88
C ASN A 138 -11.04 27.10 1.36
N PRO A 139 -10.31 26.34 2.19
CA PRO A 139 -9.08 25.69 1.76
C PRO A 139 -9.35 24.71 0.61
N LEU A 140 -8.44 24.65 -0.36
CA LEU A 140 -8.49 23.70 -1.46
C LEU A 140 -8.36 22.27 -0.91
N THR A 141 -9.44 21.50 -0.88
CA THR A 141 -9.39 20.06 -0.57
C THR A 141 -8.92 19.29 -1.79
N THR A 142 -7.86 18.50 -1.66
CA THR A 142 -7.40 17.64 -2.76
C THR A 142 -8.22 16.37 -2.83
N SER A 143 -8.76 16.07 -4.01
CA SER A 143 -9.57 14.89 -4.24
C SER A 143 -8.74 13.69 -4.72
N VAL A 144 -9.35 12.51 -4.71
CA VAL A 144 -8.77 11.26 -5.24
C VAL A 144 -8.31 11.43 -6.70
N GLU A 145 -9.04 12.21 -7.50
CA GLU A 145 -8.73 12.49 -8.89
C GLU A 145 -7.43 13.28 -9.05
N PHE A 146 -7.12 14.20 -8.13
CA PHE A 146 -5.85 14.93 -8.14
C PHE A 146 -4.67 13.95 -8.08
N TYR A 147 -4.67 13.06 -7.08
CA TYR A 147 -3.59 12.10 -6.90
C TYR A 147 -3.52 11.09 -8.05
N ASN A 148 -4.67 10.55 -8.48
CA ASN A 148 -4.71 9.63 -9.61
C ASN A 148 -4.20 10.28 -10.90
N LYS A 149 -4.49 11.56 -11.14
CA LYS A 149 -4.01 12.27 -12.33
C LYS A 149 -2.50 12.54 -12.28
N TRP A 150 -2.00 13.02 -11.15
CA TRP A 150 -0.62 13.53 -11.05
C TRP A 150 0.40 12.48 -10.62
N CYS A 151 0.03 11.47 -9.83
CA CYS A 151 0.93 10.38 -9.44
C CYS A 151 1.09 9.33 -10.54
N TYR A 152 0.07 9.13 -11.37
CA TYR A 152 0.05 8.09 -12.39
C TYR A 152 1.21 8.13 -13.40
N PRO A 153 1.56 9.27 -14.05
CA PRO A 153 2.67 9.30 -15.01
C PRO A 153 4.02 8.94 -14.35
N PHE A 154 4.25 9.40 -13.11
CA PHE A 154 5.49 9.09 -12.38
C PHE A 154 5.51 7.65 -11.88
N THR A 155 4.34 7.06 -11.56
CA THR A 155 4.22 5.63 -11.26
C THR A 155 4.59 4.79 -12.48
N LEU A 156 4.09 5.13 -13.67
CA LEU A 156 4.47 4.43 -14.90
C LEU A 156 5.96 4.61 -15.22
N ALA A 157 6.51 5.80 -15.07
CA ALA A 157 7.94 6.05 -15.25
C ALA A 157 8.79 5.23 -14.26
N PHE A 158 8.35 5.11 -13.01
CA PHE A 158 8.99 4.27 -12.00
C PHE A 158 8.95 2.78 -12.37
N VAL A 159 7.80 2.27 -12.86
CA VAL A 159 7.69 0.87 -13.31
C VAL A 159 8.51 0.61 -14.57
N ALA A 160 8.55 1.55 -15.53
CA ALA A 160 9.41 1.46 -16.70
C ALA A 160 10.90 1.44 -16.30
N ALA A 161 11.28 2.26 -15.32
CA ALA A 161 12.62 2.26 -14.75
C ALA A 161 12.94 0.93 -14.04
N LEU A 162 11.97 0.34 -13.34
CA LEU A 162 12.12 -0.98 -12.73
C LEU A 162 12.36 -2.06 -13.80
N LEU A 163 11.60 -2.05 -14.89
CA LEU A 163 11.83 -2.93 -16.04
C LEU A 163 13.23 -2.70 -16.64
N GLY A 164 13.63 -1.46 -16.86
CA GLY A 164 14.92 -1.10 -17.44
C GLY A 164 16.12 -1.54 -16.60
N CYS A 165 16.07 -1.32 -15.28
CA CYS A 165 17.10 -1.78 -14.34
C CYS A 165 17.27 -3.31 -14.36
N ASN A 166 16.16 -4.04 -14.39
CA ASN A 166 16.20 -5.51 -14.33
C ASN A 166 16.55 -6.13 -15.70
N THR A 167 16.07 -5.58 -16.81
CA THR A 167 16.45 -6.01 -18.17
C THR A 167 17.93 -5.73 -18.47
N ALA A 168 18.47 -4.58 -18.03
CA ALA A 168 19.90 -4.28 -18.12
C ALA A 168 20.76 -5.35 -17.42
N ALA A 169 20.32 -5.82 -16.25
CA ALA A 169 20.98 -6.89 -15.51
C ALA A 169 20.81 -8.26 -16.20
N ALA A 170 19.63 -8.54 -16.75
CA ALA A 170 19.35 -9.78 -17.48
C ALA A 170 20.18 -9.92 -18.76
N TRP A 171 20.37 -8.83 -19.52
CA TRP A 171 21.12 -8.82 -20.78
C TRP A 171 22.65 -8.75 -20.61
N GLY A 172 23.18 -9.16 -19.44
CA GLY A 172 24.62 -9.08 -19.11
C GLY A 172 25.55 -9.65 -20.21
N GLY A 173 26.60 -8.91 -20.55
CA GLY A 173 27.67 -9.35 -21.48
C GLY A 173 27.33 -9.45 -22.99
N LYS A 174 26.06 -9.34 -23.41
CA LYS A 174 25.66 -9.35 -24.83
C LYS A 174 25.33 -7.94 -25.32
N GLY A 175 25.98 -7.49 -26.41
CA GLY A 175 25.70 -6.21 -27.08
C GLY A 175 26.25 -4.96 -26.37
N GLY A 176 26.42 -3.88 -27.14
CA GLY A 176 26.87 -2.57 -26.63
C GLY A 176 25.78 -1.82 -25.85
N GLY A 177 26.15 -0.84 -25.02
CA GLY A 177 25.19 -0.07 -24.20
C GLY A 177 24.07 0.59 -25.03
N ARG A 178 24.43 1.17 -26.19
CA ARG A 178 23.47 1.77 -27.14
C ARG A 178 22.50 0.75 -27.74
N GLU A 179 22.96 -0.46 -28.03
CA GLU A 179 22.11 -1.53 -28.56
C GLU A 179 21.07 -1.95 -27.52
N LYS A 180 21.50 -2.12 -26.26
CA LYS A 180 20.58 -2.39 -25.13
C LYS A 180 19.55 -1.30 -24.97
N MET A 181 19.97 -0.03 -25.02
CA MET A 181 19.04 1.09 -24.98
C MET A 181 18.00 1.01 -26.09
N ARG A 182 18.43 0.76 -27.34
CA ARG A 182 17.52 0.62 -28.49
C ARG A 182 16.52 -0.53 -28.29
N SER A 183 17.01 -1.72 -27.90
CA SER A 183 16.15 -2.88 -27.65
C SER A 183 15.17 -2.63 -26.51
N PHE A 184 15.58 -1.90 -25.47
CA PHE A 184 14.69 -1.50 -24.38
C PHE A 184 13.62 -0.52 -24.83
N VAL A 185 13.96 0.49 -25.64
CA VAL A 185 12.97 1.44 -26.20
C VAL A 185 11.94 0.71 -27.07
N VAL A 186 12.37 -0.25 -27.89
CA VAL A 186 11.46 -1.09 -28.69
C VAL A 186 10.56 -1.95 -27.80
N LEU A 187 11.11 -2.60 -26.77
CA LEU A 187 10.33 -3.38 -25.81
C LEU A 187 9.30 -2.50 -25.08
N LEU A 188 9.73 -1.34 -24.59
CA LEU A 188 8.86 -0.40 -23.89
C LEU A 188 7.75 0.11 -24.82
N GLY A 189 8.09 0.48 -26.06
CA GLY A 189 7.11 0.86 -27.08
C GLY A 189 6.08 -0.23 -27.33
N ALA A 190 6.51 -1.47 -27.53
CA ALA A 190 5.62 -2.61 -27.74
C ALA A 190 4.68 -2.84 -26.54
N VAL A 191 5.20 -2.81 -25.32
CA VAL A 191 4.41 -3.00 -24.10
C VAL A 191 3.39 -1.88 -23.91
N LEU A 192 3.78 -0.62 -24.15
CA LEU A 192 2.87 0.53 -24.08
C LEU A 192 1.82 0.49 -25.20
N SER A 193 2.16 -0.01 -26.39
CA SER A 193 1.18 -0.22 -27.47
C SER A 193 0.13 -1.27 -27.08
N VAL A 194 0.53 -2.37 -26.44
CA VAL A 194 -0.43 -3.35 -25.89
C VAL A 194 -1.31 -2.67 -24.83
N GLY A 195 -0.73 -1.88 -23.93
CA GLY A 195 -1.49 -1.10 -22.94
C GLY A 195 -2.50 -0.14 -23.59
N ALA A 196 -2.12 0.55 -24.65
CA ALA A 196 -3.02 1.44 -25.38
C ALA A 196 -4.19 0.69 -26.02
N VAL A 197 -3.93 -0.49 -26.60
CA VAL A 197 -4.99 -1.35 -27.16
C VAL A 197 -5.93 -1.84 -26.07
N LEU A 198 -5.41 -2.31 -24.93
CA LEU A 198 -6.22 -2.77 -23.79
C LEU A 198 -7.06 -1.64 -23.19
N ALA A 199 -6.48 -0.44 -23.04
CA ALA A 199 -7.19 0.75 -22.59
C ALA A 199 -8.32 1.13 -23.56
N TRP A 200 -8.07 1.07 -24.88
CA TRP A 200 -9.07 1.35 -25.90
C TRP A 200 -10.21 0.30 -25.93
N LEU A 201 -9.89 -0.97 -25.70
CA LEU A 201 -10.86 -2.05 -25.59
C LEU A 201 -11.65 -2.05 -24.27
N GLY A 202 -11.22 -1.28 -23.27
CA GLY A 202 -11.82 -1.31 -21.94
C GLY A 202 -11.64 -2.66 -21.22
N GLN A 203 -10.50 -3.34 -21.46
CA GLN A 203 -10.21 -4.66 -20.91
C GLN A 203 -8.81 -4.69 -20.25
N PRO A 204 -8.59 -5.44 -19.15
CA PRO A 204 -9.54 -6.32 -18.46
C PRO A 204 -10.44 -5.61 -17.44
N THR A 205 -10.20 -4.32 -17.16
CA THR A 205 -10.96 -3.57 -16.17
C THR A 205 -11.76 -2.43 -16.82
N PRO A 206 -12.81 -1.91 -16.17
CA PRO A 206 -13.50 -0.70 -16.62
C PRO A 206 -12.61 0.56 -16.68
N ASN A 207 -11.46 0.57 -16.00
CA ASN A 207 -10.58 1.73 -15.93
C ASN A 207 -9.49 1.71 -17.02
N PRO A 208 -9.50 2.65 -18.00
CA PRO A 208 -8.53 2.67 -19.09
C PRO A 208 -7.10 2.97 -18.61
N LEU A 209 -6.92 3.71 -17.51
CA LEU A 209 -5.59 3.94 -16.95
C LEU A 209 -5.02 2.65 -16.39
N ALA A 210 -5.80 1.88 -15.62
CA ALA A 210 -5.33 0.59 -15.13
C ALA A 210 -4.92 -0.34 -16.27
N ASN A 211 -5.77 -0.46 -17.30
CA ASN A 211 -5.49 -1.28 -18.49
C ASN A 211 -4.23 -0.85 -19.25
N PHE A 212 -3.94 0.46 -19.30
CA PHE A 212 -2.72 0.97 -19.92
C PHE A 212 -1.45 0.56 -19.16
N GLY A 213 -1.47 0.60 -17.83
CA GLY A 213 -0.31 0.30 -17.00
C GLY A 213 -0.08 -1.20 -16.69
N LEU A 214 -1.12 -2.02 -16.73
CA LEU A 214 -1.04 -3.45 -16.39
C LEU A 214 0.01 -4.23 -17.22
N PRO A 215 0.08 -4.10 -18.56
CA PRO A 215 1.13 -4.77 -19.34
C PRO A 215 2.54 -4.36 -18.93
N LEU A 216 2.75 -3.10 -18.55
CA LEU A 216 4.04 -2.60 -18.09
C LEU A 216 4.42 -3.20 -16.74
N LEU A 217 3.47 -3.36 -15.82
CA LEU A 217 3.69 -4.06 -14.55
C LEU A 217 4.06 -5.53 -14.76
N LEU A 218 3.33 -6.24 -15.63
CA LEU A 218 3.63 -7.64 -15.96
C LEU A 218 5.01 -7.78 -16.60
N ALA A 219 5.35 -6.90 -17.54
CA ALA A 219 6.67 -6.85 -18.15
C ALA A 219 7.75 -6.59 -17.09
N ALA A 220 7.55 -5.63 -16.17
CA ALA A 220 8.49 -5.33 -15.10
C ALA A 220 8.70 -6.55 -14.17
N GLY A 221 7.63 -7.26 -13.80
CA GLY A 221 7.69 -8.50 -13.03
C GLY A 221 8.48 -9.60 -13.75
N ALA A 222 8.22 -9.79 -15.05
CA ALA A 222 9.00 -10.70 -15.89
C ALA A 222 10.48 -10.30 -15.96
N GLY A 223 10.76 -9.00 -16.09
CA GLY A 223 12.12 -8.44 -16.05
C GLY A 223 12.83 -8.78 -14.74
N VAL A 224 12.18 -8.60 -13.59
CA VAL A 224 12.71 -8.97 -12.27
C VAL A 224 12.99 -10.48 -12.19
N ALA A 225 12.06 -11.31 -12.66
CA ALA A 225 12.20 -12.77 -12.65
C ALA A 225 13.33 -13.28 -13.57
N VAL A 226 13.49 -12.71 -14.77
CA VAL A 226 14.61 -13.08 -15.67
C VAL A 226 15.94 -12.61 -15.07
N ALA A 227 15.98 -11.41 -14.50
CA ALA A 227 17.18 -10.89 -13.85
C ALA A 227 17.61 -11.73 -12.65
N SER A 228 16.67 -12.31 -11.90
CA SER A 228 16.99 -13.19 -10.76
C SER A 228 17.72 -14.45 -11.20
N ARG A 229 17.35 -15.06 -12.34
CA ARG A 229 18.04 -16.23 -12.93
C ARG A 229 19.48 -15.90 -13.30
N SER A 230 19.71 -14.72 -13.89
CA SER A 230 21.05 -14.24 -14.26
C SER A 230 21.92 -13.95 -13.02
N ARG A 231 21.32 -13.50 -11.91
CA ARG A 231 22.01 -13.27 -10.62
C ARG A 231 22.27 -14.57 -9.84
N SER A 232 21.40 -15.57 -9.98
CA SER A 232 21.50 -16.86 -9.29
C SER A 232 22.36 -17.88 -10.05
N GLY A 233 22.75 -17.58 -11.29
CA GLY A 233 23.67 -18.41 -12.06
C GLY A 233 25.04 -18.50 -11.39
N THR A 234 25.25 -19.55 -10.62
CA THR A 234 26.56 -20.14 -10.37
C THR A 234 27.35 -20.15 -11.67
N LYS A 235 28.51 -19.48 -11.71
CA LYS A 235 29.55 -19.78 -12.71
C LYS A 235 30.02 -21.21 -12.50
N GLY A 236 29.22 -22.17 -12.98
CA GLY A 236 29.59 -23.57 -13.13
C GLY A 236 30.30 -23.74 -14.46
N THR A 237 31.49 -23.16 -14.60
CA THR A 237 32.43 -23.53 -15.66
C THR A 237 33.84 -23.50 -15.10
N GLY A 238 34.46 -24.68 -15.02
CA GLY A 238 35.91 -24.82 -14.97
C GLY A 238 36.55 -24.89 -13.58
N THR A 239 36.93 -26.10 -13.20
CA THR A 239 38.13 -26.46 -12.41
C THR A 239 38.20 -26.03 -10.93
N GLY A 240 37.98 -27.02 -10.06
CA GLY A 240 38.81 -27.32 -8.88
C GLY A 240 39.21 -26.17 -7.95
N THR A 241 38.46 -25.98 -6.86
CA THR A 241 38.99 -25.84 -5.49
C THR A 241 37.82 -25.72 -4.51
N ARG A 242 37.86 -26.51 -3.44
CA ARG A 242 36.77 -26.74 -2.48
C ARG A 242 36.69 -25.63 -1.42
N THR A 243 36.70 -24.37 -1.86
CA THR A 243 36.66 -23.17 -1.00
C THR A 243 35.54 -22.18 -1.36
N SER A 244 34.67 -22.50 -2.32
CA SER A 244 33.66 -21.58 -2.87
C SER A 244 32.22 -21.79 -2.37
N THR A 245 32.00 -22.19 -1.12
CA THR A 245 30.63 -22.29 -0.57
C THR A 245 30.19 -21.05 0.22
N ARG A 246 31.13 -20.37 0.89
CA ARG A 246 30.82 -19.23 1.79
C ARG A 246 30.64 -17.89 1.06
N THR A 247 31.32 -17.70 -0.07
CA THR A 247 31.16 -16.54 -0.97
C THR A 247 29.92 -16.67 -1.86
N SER A 248 29.62 -17.89 -2.33
CA SER A 248 28.47 -18.18 -3.20
C SER A 248 27.12 -17.99 -2.50
N THR A 249 27.01 -18.38 -1.22
CA THR A 249 25.78 -18.18 -0.44
C THR A 249 25.50 -16.71 -0.12
N ARG A 250 26.54 -15.89 0.12
CA ARG A 250 26.41 -14.45 0.42
C ARG A 250 25.92 -13.63 -0.76
N THR A 251 26.48 -13.85 -1.96
CA THR A 251 26.05 -13.16 -3.18
C THR A 251 24.63 -13.57 -3.57
N SER A 252 24.25 -14.82 -3.26
CA SER A 252 22.89 -15.33 -3.46
C SER A 252 21.86 -14.63 -2.56
N THR A 253 22.08 -14.53 -1.24
CA THR A 253 21.08 -13.94 -0.32
C THR A 253 20.77 -12.47 -0.63
N ARG A 254 21.78 -11.62 -0.85
CA ARG A 254 21.55 -10.21 -1.19
C ARG A 254 20.84 -10.06 -2.54
N ALA A 255 21.15 -10.91 -3.51
CA ALA A 255 20.49 -10.91 -4.81
C ALA A 255 19.01 -11.31 -4.70
N TRP A 256 18.70 -12.34 -3.91
CA TRP A 256 17.32 -12.74 -3.62
C TRP A 256 16.54 -11.68 -2.85
N GLY A 257 17.15 -11.04 -1.84
CA GLY A 257 16.52 -9.92 -1.13
C GLY A 257 16.10 -8.78 -2.05
N LYS A 258 16.98 -8.35 -2.97
CA LYS A 258 16.64 -7.35 -4.00
C LYS A 258 15.52 -7.81 -4.95
N THR A 259 15.56 -9.08 -5.38
CA THR A 259 14.53 -9.66 -6.24
C THR A 259 13.17 -9.63 -5.55
N PHE A 260 13.10 -10.02 -4.27
CA PHE A 260 11.85 -10.05 -3.51
C PHE A 260 11.28 -8.65 -3.29
N VAL A 261 12.11 -7.68 -2.90
CA VAL A 261 11.68 -6.28 -2.74
C VAL A 261 11.10 -5.71 -4.04
N HIS A 262 11.76 -5.92 -5.17
CA HIS A 262 11.28 -5.40 -6.45
C HIS A 262 10.05 -6.14 -6.97
N LEU A 263 9.99 -7.47 -6.80
CA LEU A 263 8.82 -8.25 -7.18
C LEU A 263 7.61 -7.88 -6.31
N ALA A 264 7.83 -7.61 -5.02
CA ALA A 264 6.80 -7.14 -4.10
C ALA A 264 6.17 -5.84 -4.58
N VAL A 265 6.96 -4.85 -5.01
CA VAL A 265 6.42 -3.61 -5.60
C VAL A 265 5.51 -3.90 -6.80
N VAL A 266 5.93 -4.79 -7.71
CA VAL A 266 5.12 -5.17 -8.87
C VAL A 266 3.80 -5.82 -8.42
N VAL A 267 3.86 -6.78 -7.50
CA VAL A 267 2.69 -7.52 -7.01
C VAL A 267 1.72 -6.58 -6.29
N ILE A 268 2.23 -5.68 -5.43
CA ILE A 268 1.41 -4.64 -4.77
C ILE A 268 0.73 -3.77 -5.83
N LEU A 269 1.47 -3.24 -6.81
CA LEU A 269 0.91 -2.35 -7.82
C LEU A 269 -0.09 -3.05 -8.75
N VAL A 270 0.09 -4.33 -9.08
CA VAL A 270 -0.91 -5.12 -9.81
C VAL A 270 -2.18 -5.26 -8.96
N GLY A 271 -2.03 -5.62 -7.68
CA GLY A 271 -3.15 -5.65 -6.74
C GLY A 271 -3.89 -4.31 -6.71
N VAL A 272 -3.15 -3.21 -6.54
CA VAL A 272 -3.66 -1.84 -6.53
C VAL A 272 -4.46 -1.52 -7.79
N PHE A 273 -3.86 -1.76 -8.97
CA PHE A 273 -4.46 -1.42 -10.26
C PHE A 273 -5.73 -2.22 -10.50
N VAL A 274 -5.73 -3.52 -10.22
CA VAL A 274 -6.91 -4.37 -10.47
C VAL A 274 -8.01 -4.09 -9.45
N SER A 275 -7.69 -4.12 -8.16
CA SER A 275 -8.69 -3.99 -7.09
C SER A 275 -9.38 -2.62 -7.08
N SER A 276 -8.69 -1.53 -7.43
CA SER A 276 -9.34 -0.21 -7.54
C SER A 276 -10.05 0.05 -8.86
N ALA A 277 -9.67 -0.65 -9.93
CA ALA A 277 -10.28 -0.46 -11.24
C ALA A 277 -11.53 -1.32 -11.45
N ALA A 278 -11.58 -2.47 -10.79
CA ALA A 278 -12.63 -3.48 -10.92
C ALA A 278 -13.40 -3.68 -9.61
N GLU A 279 -13.36 -2.72 -8.69
CA GLU A 279 -14.27 -2.73 -7.54
C GLU A 279 -15.72 -2.51 -7.99
N GLU A 280 -16.63 -3.25 -7.38
CA GLU A 280 -18.07 -3.14 -7.61
C GLU A 280 -18.77 -2.82 -6.29
N GLU A 281 -19.76 -1.94 -6.32
CA GLU A 281 -20.53 -1.54 -5.15
C GLU A 281 -22.03 -1.62 -5.44
N SER A 282 -22.81 -2.13 -4.49
CA SER A 282 -24.25 -2.30 -4.63
C SER A 282 -25.06 -1.01 -4.52
N GLY A 283 -24.46 0.04 -3.95
CA GLY A 283 -25.18 1.18 -3.40
C GLY A 283 -25.98 0.82 -2.14
N ASN A 284 -26.83 1.75 -1.69
CA ASN A 284 -27.61 1.62 -0.46
C ASN A 284 -28.81 0.68 -0.64
N ILE A 285 -28.82 -0.43 0.09
CA ILE A 285 -29.93 -1.39 0.11
C ILE A 285 -30.64 -1.29 1.46
N LEU A 286 -31.93 -0.97 1.46
CA LEU A 286 -32.73 -1.00 2.68
C LEU A 286 -33.08 -2.45 3.02
N VAL A 287 -32.69 -2.92 4.21
CA VAL A 287 -32.95 -4.28 4.68
C VAL A 287 -33.81 -4.26 5.94
N SER A 288 -34.65 -5.28 6.07
CA SER A 288 -35.50 -5.53 7.24
C SER A 288 -35.27 -6.94 7.76
N PRO A 289 -35.75 -7.28 8.98
CA PRO A 289 -35.70 -8.66 9.45
C PRO A 289 -36.32 -9.62 8.44
N ASP A 290 -35.74 -10.80 8.33
CA ASP A 290 -36.15 -11.88 7.41
C ASP A 290 -36.08 -11.52 5.91
N SER A 291 -35.40 -10.43 5.55
CA SER A 291 -35.20 -10.05 4.15
C SER A 291 -34.08 -10.86 3.49
N VAL A 292 -34.25 -11.16 2.20
CA VAL A 292 -33.26 -11.84 1.37
C VAL A 292 -32.87 -10.92 0.21
N VAL A 293 -31.57 -10.74 0.02
CA VAL A 293 -31.02 -9.86 -1.01
C VAL A 293 -30.00 -10.62 -1.84
N GLU A 294 -30.16 -10.62 -3.15
CA GLU A 294 -29.16 -11.12 -4.09
C GLU A 294 -28.41 -9.94 -4.71
N VAL A 295 -27.10 -9.87 -4.44
CA VAL A 295 -26.28 -8.71 -4.79
C VAL A 295 -24.85 -9.13 -5.08
N LEU A 296 -24.28 -8.62 -6.19
CA LEU A 296 -22.93 -8.94 -6.66
C LEU A 296 -22.64 -10.47 -6.73
N GLY A 297 -23.66 -11.27 -7.07
CA GLY A 297 -23.59 -12.73 -7.16
C GLY A 297 -23.58 -13.45 -5.81
N THR A 298 -23.91 -12.76 -4.72
CA THR A 298 -23.99 -13.31 -3.36
C THR A 298 -25.43 -13.18 -2.85
N ARG A 299 -25.95 -14.24 -2.23
CA ARG A 299 -27.25 -14.22 -1.57
C ARG A 299 -27.05 -13.99 -0.07
N LEU A 300 -27.64 -12.92 0.43
CA LEU A 300 -27.58 -12.49 1.82
C LEU A 300 -28.96 -12.68 2.46
N GLU A 301 -29.02 -13.44 3.54
CA GLU A 301 -30.25 -13.66 4.31
C GLU A 301 -30.12 -12.96 5.66
N PHE A 302 -30.91 -11.92 5.86
CA PHE A 302 -30.92 -11.14 7.09
C PHE A 302 -31.98 -11.70 8.04
N HIS A 303 -31.61 -11.84 9.31
CA HIS A 303 -32.51 -12.37 10.34
C HIS A 303 -32.86 -11.27 11.35
N ASN A 304 -32.54 -11.50 12.64
CA ASN A 304 -33.00 -10.63 13.71
C ASN A 304 -32.01 -9.50 14.00
N PHE A 305 -32.58 -8.37 14.40
CA PHE A 305 -31.85 -7.32 15.09
C PHE A 305 -31.75 -7.63 16.58
N THR A 306 -30.58 -7.39 17.17
CA THR A 306 -30.37 -7.44 18.62
C THR A 306 -29.76 -6.12 19.08
N THR A 307 -30.48 -5.38 19.93
CA THR A 307 -29.99 -4.16 20.57
C THR A 307 -29.29 -4.47 21.89
N TYR A 308 -28.15 -3.84 22.11
CA TYR A 308 -27.34 -3.94 23.32
C TYR A 308 -27.42 -2.62 24.08
N ALA A 309 -27.70 -2.72 25.38
CA ALA A 309 -27.79 -1.56 26.27
C ALA A 309 -26.47 -0.79 26.36
N GLY A 310 -26.55 0.47 26.76
CA GLY A 310 -25.39 1.33 26.97
C GLY A 310 -24.36 0.74 27.94
N THR A 311 -23.10 0.68 27.53
CA THR A 311 -21.95 0.27 28.36
C THR A 311 -20.84 1.33 28.32
N GLY A 312 -19.81 1.17 29.17
CA GLY A 312 -18.73 2.14 29.32
C GLY A 312 -19.15 3.37 30.15
N SER A 313 -18.25 4.35 30.25
CA SER A 313 -18.54 5.61 30.94
C SER A 313 -17.81 6.78 30.29
N VAL A 314 -18.56 7.80 29.89
CA VAL A 314 -18.01 9.03 29.32
C VAL A 314 -18.60 10.24 30.02
N PHE A 315 -17.76 11.26 30.20
CA PHE A 315 -18.18 12.53 30.78
C PHE A 315 -18.74 13.45 29.70
N TYR A 316 -19.94 13.96 29.91
CA TYR A 316 -20.65 14.90 29.06
C TYR A 316 -20.40 16.34 29.56
N PRO A 317 -19.46 17.10 28.98
CA PRO A 317 -19.03 18.37 29.56
C PRO A 317 -20.16 19.41 29.59
N LYS A 318 -21.04 19.40 28.59
CA LYS A 318 -22.18 20.32 28.48
C LYS A 318 -23.22 20.13 29.58
N HIS A 319 -23.32 18.93 30.15
CA HIS A 319 -24.34 18.58 31.13
C HIS A 319 -23.76 18.16 32.49
N SER A 320 -22.43 18.18 32.65
CA SER A 320 -21.72 17.82 33.87
C SER A 320 -22.16 16.46 34.45
N PHE A 321 -22.39 15.49 33.58
CA PHE A 321 -22.87 14.15 33.92
C PHE A 321 -21.95 13.10 33.31
N ALA A 322 -21.78 11.96 33.98
CA ALA A 322 -21.12 10.79 33.42
C ALA A 322 -22.18 9.74 33.10
N GLY A 323 -22.25 9.32 31.84
CA GLY A 323 -23.23 8.36 31.34
C GLY A 323 -22.58 7.24 30.55
N PRO A 324 -23.37 6.29 30.03
CA PRO A 324 -22.85 5.22 29.19
C PRO A 324 -22.19 5.78 27.94
N GLU A 325 -21.09 5.17 27.53
CA GLU A 325 -20.27 5.64 26.42
C GLU A 325 -20.86 5.26 25.07
N HIS A 326 -21.32 4.01 24.94
CA HIS A 326 -21.87 3.50 23.69
C HIS A 326 -22.90 2.40 23.90
N SER A 327 -23.82 2.28 22.94
CA SER A 327 -24.73 1.14 22.75
C SER A 327 -24.43 0.49 21.40
N ALA A 328 -24.96 -0.71 21.17
CA ALA A 328 -24.71 -1.42 19.92
C ALA A 328 -25.97 -2.06 19.34
N LEU A 329 -25.95 -2.27 18.03
CA LEU A 329 -26.95 -3.01 17.29
C LEU A 329 -26.24 -4.08 16.45
N LYS A 330 -26.70 -5.31 16.61
CA LYS A 330 -26.29 -6.47 15.82
C LYS A 330 -27.40 -6.84 14.85
N LEU A 331 -27.06 -7.15 13.61
CA LEU A 331 -27.93 -7.79 12.62
C LEU A 331 -27.36 -9.16 12.28
N ASP A 332 -28.14 -10.21 12.54
CA ASP A 332 -27.76 -11.58 12.17
C ASP A 332 -27.88 -11.77 10.64
N LEU A 333 -26.86 -12.40 10.05
CA LEU A 333 -26.72 -12.56 8.60
C LEU A 333 -26.28 -13.99 8.29
N VAL A 334 -26.86 -14.60 7.27
CA VAL A 334 -26.33 -15.81 6.64
C VAL A 334 -25.90 -15.48 5.22
N VAL A 335 -24.64 -15.76 4.91
CA VAL A 335 -24.09 -15.57 3.57
C VAL A 335 -24.12 -16.90 2.82
N VAL A 336 -24.91 -16.94 1.75
CA VAL A 336 -25.03 -18.11 0.88
C VAL A 336 -24.17 -17.86 -0.36
N ASN A 337 -22.98 -18.46 -0.40
CA ASN A 337 -22.09 -18.40 -1.55
C ASN A 337 -22.69 -19.20 -2.71
N ALA A 338 -23.09 -18.53 -3.79
CA ALA A 338 -23.59 -19.17 -5.02
C ALA A 338 -22.48 -19.71 -5.94
N GLY A 339 -21.23 -19.85 -5.45
CA GLY A 339 -20.04 -19.99 -6.29
C GLY A 339 -19.06 -21.09 -5.86
N GLY A 340 -19.55 -22.26 -5.45
CA GLY A 340 -18.73 -23.47 -5.59
C GLY A 340 -18.69 -23.81 -7.09
N GLU A 341 -17.51 -23.74 -7.70
CA GLU A 341 -17.28 -24.07 -9.11
C GLU A 341 -18.07 -25.33 -9.51
N GLU A 342 -19.03 -25.18 -10.43
CA GLU A 342 -19.58 -26.31 -11.17
C GLU A 342 -18.43 -26.90 -11.99
N GLY A 343 -17.78 -27.93 -11.43
CA GLY A 343 -16.86 -28.77 -12.18
C GLY A 343 -17.61 -29.35 -13.37
N GLU A 344 -17.14 -29.01 -14.57
CA GLU A 344 -17.59 -29.56 -15.84
C GLU A 344 -17.81 -31.07 -15.73
N GLY A 345 -19.00 -31.52 -16.14
CA GLY A 345 -19.40 -32.91 -16.13
C GLY A 345 -18.41 -33.78 -16.92
N GLY A 346 -17.59 -34.52 -16.19
CA GLY A 346 -16.90 -35.71 -16.68
C GLY A 346 -17.76 -36.94 -16.43
N GLU A 347 -18.27 -37.54 -17.50
CA GLU A 347 -18.91 -38.84 -17.48
C GLU A 347 -17.99 -39.92 -16.89
N GLY A 348 -18.54 -40.74 -15.99
CA GLY A 348 -18.07 -42.12 -15.75
C GLY A 348 -17.23 -42.35 -14.48
N GLY A 349 -17.78 -43.16 -13.56
CA GLY A 349 -16.99 -43.85 -12.54
C GLY A 349 -17.70 -44.01 -11.20
N GLU A 350 -18.32 -45.17 -11.00
CA GLU A 350 -18.81 -45.61 -9.69
C GLU A 350 -17.67 -45.73 -8.66
N GLY A 351 -17.92 -45.26 -7.43
CA GLY A 351 -17.16 -45.65 -6.24
C GLY A 351 -16.17 -44.60 -5.72
N GLY A 352 -16.59 -43.84 -4.71
CA GLY A 352 -15.70 -43.04 -3.87
C GLY A 352 -16.47 -42.09 -2.97
N GLU A 353 -16.47 -42.35 -1.66
CA GLU A 353 -16.93 -41.41 -0.63
C GLU A 353 -16.03 -40.15 -0.65
N GLY A 354 -16.43 -39.16 -1.46
CA GLY A 354 -15.84 -37.83 -1.49
C GLY A 354 -16.80 -36.85 -0.81
N GLY A 355 -16.35 -36.27 0.31
CA GLY A 355 -17.08 -35.21 1.00
C GLY A 355 -17.24 -33.98 0.11
N GLY A 356 -18.38 -33.87 -0.55
CA GLY A 356 -18.85 -32.62 -1.14
C GLY A 356 -19.10 -31.62 -0.01
N THR A 357 -18.31 -30.56 0.07
CA THR A 357 -18.59 -29.44 0.95
C THR A 357 -19.89 -28.79 0.50
N ALA A 358 -20.95 -29.02 1.27
CA ALA A 358 -22.20 -28.26 1.19
C ALA A 358 -21.90 -26.74 1.22
N PRO A 359 -22.76 -25.89 0.63
CA PRO A 359 -22.61 -24.44 0.74
C PRO A 359 -22.44 -24.08 2.21
N SER A 360 -21.31 -23.45 2.55
CA SER A 360 -20.99 -23.07 3.93
C SER A 360 -21.95 -21.96 4.35
N GLN A 361 -23.09 -22.32 4.94
CA GLN A 361 -23.93 -21.40 5.69
C GLN A 361 -23.19 -21.08 6.98
N GLN A 362 -22.35 -20.05 6.94
CA GLN A 362 -21.73 -19.54 8.15
C GLN A 362 -22.63 -18.43 8.71
N PRO A 363 -23.15 -18.59 9.94
CA PRO A 363 -23.85 -17.51 10.61
C PRO A 363 -22.84 -16.42 10.91
N GLU A 364 -23.07 -15.25 10.32
CA GLU A 364 -22.28 -14.05 10.46
C GLU A 364 -23.13 -12.96 11.14
N SER A 365 -22.50 -11.83 11.46
CA SER A 365 -23.24 -10.70 12.00
C SER A 365 -22.63 -9.37 11.60
N LEU A 366 -23.51 -8.40 11.36
CA LEU A 366 -23.13 -7.02 11.14
C LEU A 366 -23.31 -6.24 12.43
N TRP A 367 -22.36 -5.35 12.71
CA TRP A 367 -22.36 -4.54 13.92
C TRP A 367 -22.34 -3.06 13.60
N MET A 368 -23.12 -2.30 14.36
CA MET A 368 -22.99 -0.87 14.48
C MET A 368 -23.04 -0.47 15.96
N SER A 369 -22.34 0.59 16.31
CA SER A 369 -22.31 1.16 17.65
C SER A 369 -22.67 2.63 17.61
N TYR A 370 -23.50 3.08 18.54
CA TYR A 370 -23.78 4.49 18.75
C TYR A 370 -22.92 4.97 19.91
N TYR A 371 -21.93 5.80 19.62
CA TYR A 371 -21.10 6.46 20.61
C TYR A 371 -21.64 7.84 20.94
N ALA A 372 -21.77 8.14 22.22
CA ALA A 372 -22.28 9.42 22.71
C ALA A 372 -21.53 10.64 22.16
N ASN A 373 -20.21 10.52 21.94
CA ASN A 373 -19.36 11.62 21.48
C ASN A 373 -19.03 11.55 19.98
N TYR A 374 -19.20 10.40 19.33
CA TYR A 374 -18.72 10.16 17.96
C TYR A 374 -19.83 9.76 16.97
N GLY A 375 -21.08 9.61 17.44
CA GLY A 375 -22.20 9.20 16.60
C GLY A 375 -22.16 7.71 16.26
N VAL A 376 -22.76 7.34 15.13
CA VAL A 376 -22.85 5.94 14.70
C VAL A 376 -21.61 5.52 13.93
N VAL A 377 -21.03 4.40 14.35
CA VAL A 377 -19.90 3.75 13.68
C VAL A 377 -20.30 2.32 13.33
N SER A 378 -19.89 1.83 12.17
CA SER A 378 -20.11 0.44 11.74
C SER A 378 -18.79 -0.26 11.48
N GLU A 379 -18.74 -1.54 11.84
CA GLU A 379 -17.67 -2.44 11.45
C GLU A 379 -18.13 -3.26 10.23
N PRO A 380 -17.42 -3.18 9.09
CA PRO A 380 -17.76 -3.99 7.94
C PRO A 380 -17.38 -5.45 8.20
N LEU A 381 -18.26 -6.38 7.84
CA LEU A 381 -17.91 -7.79 7.71
C LEU A 381 -17.09 -7.99 6.45
N ILE A 382 -15.92 -8.60 6.57
CA ILE A 382 -15.01 -8.87 5.45
C ILE A 382 -14.92 -10.37 5.23
N LEU A 383 -15.42 -10.83 4.08
CA LEU A 383 -15.31 -12.22 3.65
C LEU A 383 -14.25 -12.32 2.55
N SER A 384 -13.10 -12.88 2.91
CA SER A 384 -11.98 -13.02 1.97
C SER A 384 -12.05 -14.32 1.17
N SER A 385 -11.81 -14.21 -0.14
CA SER A 385 -11.66 -15.35 -1.05
C SER A 385 -10.49 -15.13 -2.01
N LEU A 386 -10.08 -16.18 -2.75
CA LEU A 386 -9.06 -16.03 -3.79
C LEU A 386 -9.52 -15.12 -4.95
N ALA A 387 -10.83 -15.07 -5.21
CA ALA A 387 -11.41 -14.21 -6.25
C ALA A 387 -11.44 -12.73 -5.82
N GLY A 388 -11.50 -12.45 -4.52
CA GLY A 388 -11.59 -11.11 -3.96
C GLY A 388 -12.24 -11.10 -2.58
N ASP A 389 -12.21 -9.94 -1.95
CA ASP A 389 -12.90 -9.73 -0.68
C ASP A 389 -14.30 -9.15 -0.92
N LEU A 390 -15.27 -9.62 -0.13
CA LEU A 390 -16.60 -9.05 -0.05
C LEU A 390 -16.71 -8.27 1.27
N TYR A 391 -16.94 -6.97 1.17
CA TYR A 391 -17.17 -6.06 2.29
C TYR A 391 -18.67 -5.84 2.42
N ILE A 392 -19.24 -6.16 3.57
CA ILE A 392 -20.65 -5.94 3.88
C ILE A 392 -20.70 -4.95 5.05
N SER A 393 -21.20 -3.75 4.79
CA SER A 393 -21.26 -2.66 5.76
C SER A 393 -22.71 -2.30 6.07
N MET A 394 -22.96 -1.87 7.32
CA MET A 394 -24.30 -1.58 7.81
C MET A 394 -24.38 -0.13 8.29
N HIS A 395 -25.27 0.66 7.69
CA HIS A 395 -25.49 2.05 8.03
C HIS A 395 -26.85 2.24 8.72
N ALA A 396 -26.89 3.14 9.69
CA ALA A 396 -28.10 3.43 10.45
C ALA A 396 -29.13 4.19 9.60
N THR A 397 -30.38 3.75 9.71
CA THR A 397 -31.58 4.51 9.36
C THR A 397 -32.05 5.29 10.59
N ASN A 398 -33.13 6.06 10.45
CA ASN A 398 -33.78 6.66 11.61
C ASN A 398 -34.25 5.58 12.61
N SER A 399 -34.72 4.42 12.15
CA SER A 399 -35.20 3.35 13.03
C SER A 399 -34.07 2.68 13.81
N SER A 400 -32.94 2.37 13.16
CA SER A 400 -31.79 1.75 13.82
C SER A 400 -31.02 2.73 14.70
N SER A 401 -30.92 4.00 14.29
CA SER A 401 -30.34 5.07 15.11
C SER A 401 -31.15 5.31 16.39
N ASP A 402 -32.48 5.43 16.28
CA ASP A 402 -33.36 5.58 17.44
C ASP A 402 -33.19 4.40 18.41
N ALA A 403 -33.19 3.17 17.90
CA ALA A 403 -33.06 1.97 18.73
C ALA A 403 -31.78 1.96 19.56
N MET A 404 -30.65 2.31 18.94
CA MET A 404 -29.38 2.45 19.67
C MET A 404 -29.41 3.61 20.66
N PHE A 405 -29.98 4.76 20.30
CA PHE A 405 -30.07 5.93 21.19
C PHE A 405 -30.90 5.63 22.45
N TYR A 406 -32.07 4.99 22.30
CA TYR A 406 -32.88 4.59 23.45
C TYR A 406 -32.20 3.48 24.27
N ALA A 407 -31.50 2.55 23.62
CA ALA A 407 -30.69 1.54 24.33
C ALA A 407 -29.54 2.16 25.13
N LEU A 408 -28.92 3.25 24.62
CA LEU A 408 -27.87 3.99 25.32
C LEU A 408 -28.42 4.68 26.56
N THR A 409 -29.54 5.41 26.42
CA THR A 409 -30.09 6.22 27.52
C THR A 409 -30.78 5.39 28.60
N GLY A 410 -31.07 4.11 28.34
CA GLY A 410 -31.82 3.24 29.26
C GLY A 410 -33.29 3.66 29.43
N VAL A 411 -33.77 4.61 28.62
CA VAL A 411 -35.17 5.04 28.63
C VAL A 411 -36.02 3.92 28.02
N ALA A 412 -37.01 3.45 28.76
CA ALA A 412 -37.95 2.44 28.29
C ALA A 412 -38.69 2.95 27.04
N ALA A 413 -38.27 2.48 25.86
CA ALA A 413 -38.78 2.99 24.59
C ALA A 413 -39.66 1.97 23.83
N GLY A 414 -39.96 0.82 24.45
CA GLY A 414 -40.87 -0.19 23.90
C GLY A 414 -40.47 -0.61 22.48
N GLU A 415 -41.38 -0.42 21.52
CA GLU A 415 -41.18 -0.72 20.09
C GLU A 415 -39.95 -0.01 19.49
N LYS A 416 -39.53 1.15 20.02
CA LYS A 416 -38.36 1.86 19.48
C LYS A 416 -37.04 1.16 19.75
N LEU A 417 -36.97 0.19 20.68
CA LEU A 417 -35.77 -0.64 20.90
C LEU A 417 -35.59 -1.74 19.85
N GLN A 418 -36.62 -1.99 19.03
CA GLN A 418 -36.61 -2.99 17.98
C GLN A 418 -36.61 -2.29 16.62
N PRO A 419 -35.45 -2.18 15.95
CA PRO A 419 -35.36 -1.45 14.70
C PRO A 419 -36.06 -2.20 13.57
N LYS A 420 -36.71 -1.45 12.69
CA LYS A 420 -37.46 -1.98 11.54
C LYS A 420 -36.57 -2.23 10.33
N ASP A 421 -35.51 -1.44 10.22
CA ASP A 421 -34.65 -1.44 9.05
C ASP A 421 -33.23 -0.94 9.37
N ALA A 422 -32.32 -1.29 8.46
CA ALA A 422 -30.98 -0.74 8.34
C ALA A 422 -30.64 -0.58 6.85
N VAL A 423 -29.63 0.21 6.53
CA VAL A 423 -29.07 0.24 5.17
C VAL A 423 -27.85 -0.68 5.13
N VAL A 424 -27.77 -1.54 4.14
CA VAL A 424 -26.59 -2.38 3.88
C VAL A 424 -25.97 -1.98 2.55
N VAL A 425 -24.64 -1.88 2.54
CA VAL A 425 -23.84 -1.64 1.33
C VAL A 425 -22.87 -2.80 1.20
N VAL A 426 -22.88 -3.42 0.01
CA VAL A 426 -22.02 -4.54 -0.34
C VAL A 426 -21.01 -4.08 -1.38
N LYS A 427 -19.73 -4.29 -1.10
CA LYS A 427 -18.63 -3.93 -1.99
C LYS A 427 -17.76 -5.15 -2.26
N LYS A 428 -17.50 -5.43 -3.53
CA LYS A 428 -16.62 -6.53 -3.98
C LYS A 428 -15.31 -5.95 -4.50
N VAL A 429 -14.20 -6.40 -3.91
CA VAL A 429 -12.86 -5.91 -4.24
C VAL A 429 -12.01 -7.07 -4.75
N PRO A 430 -11.79 -7.20 -6.07
CA PRO A 430 -11.11 -8.34 -6.64
C PRO A 430 -9.60 -8.31 -6.38
N LEU A 431 -8.99 -9.48 -6.14
CA LEU A 431 -7.53 -9.66 -6.03
C LEU A 431 -6.79 -8.75 -5.02
N ILE A 432 -7.49 -8.21 -4.02
CA ILE A 432 -6.90 -7.41 -2.93
C ILE A 432 -5.81 -8.18 -2.16
N TRP A 433 -5.91 -9.51 -2.09
CA TRP A 433 -4.88 -10.37 -1.51
C TRP A 433 -3.51 -10.22 -2.16
N LEU A 434 -3.41 -9.76 -3.42
CA LEU A 434 -2.13 -9.45 -4.06
C LEU A 434 -1.39 -8.35 -3.32
N VAL A 435 -2.09 -7.34 -2.79
CA VAL A 435 -1.44 -6.29 -1.99
C VAL A 435 -0.79 -6.90 -0.76
N TRP A 436 -1.53 -7.72 -0.01
CA TRP A 436 -1.01 -8.39 1.18
C TRP A 436 0.12 -9.38 0.88
N ALA A 437 -0.02 -10.17 -0.20
CA ALA A 437 1.04 -11.07 -0.67
C ALA A 437 2.31 -10.28 -1.03
N GLY A 438 2.15 -9.14 -1.67
CA GLY A 438 3.25 -8.22 -1.97
C GLY A 438 3.89 -7.64 -0.71
N VAL A 439 3.11 -7.24 0.30
CA VAL A 439 3.62 -6.78 1.60
C VAL A 439 4.43 -7.87 2.30
N LEU A 440 3.93 -9.11 2.33
CA LEU A 440 4.66 -10.25 2.89
C LEU A 440 5.97 -10.50 2.14
N LEU A 441 5.94 -10.43 0.81
CA LEU A 441 7.13 -10.58 -0.03
C LEU A 441 8.14 -9.45 0.20
N MET A 442 7.67 -8.22 0.40
CA MET A 442 8.49 -7.06 0.75
C MET A 442 9.21 -7.31 2.08
N SER A 443 8.47 -7.70 3.12
CA SER A 443 9.03 -7.99 4.44
C SER A 443 10.07 -9.13 4.39
N ALA A 444 9.78 -10.20 3.66
CA ALA A 444 10.74 -11.28 3.44
C ALA A 444 12.01 -10.78 2.72
N GLY A 445 11.86 -9.96 1.68
CA GLY A 445 12.98 -9.37 0.94
C GLY A 445 13.86 -8.48 1.81
N MET A 446 13.25 -7.61 2.61
CA MET A 446 13.95 -6.74 3.56
C MET A 446 14.69 -7.54 4.63
N LEU A 447 14.07 -8.60 5.16
CA LEU A 447 14.72 -9.50 6.13
C LEU A 447 15.94 -10.20 5.54
N LEU A 448 15.87 -10.64 4.28
CA LEU A 448 17.02 -11.24 3.58
C LEU A 448 18.16 -10.23 3.40
N LEU A 449 17.84 -8.98 3.06
CA LEU A 449 18.84 -7.90 2.95
C LEU A 449 19.50 -7.61 4.30
N LEU A 450 18.72 -7.50 5.37
CA LEU A 450 19.22 -7.29 6.73
C LEU A 450 20.12 -8.45 7.17
N CYS A 451 19.67 -9.69 6.99
CA CYS A 451 20.46 -10.88 7.29
C CYS A 451 21.77 -10.94 6.49
N SER A 452 21.77 -10.44 5.25
CA SER A 452 22.99 -10.35 4.43
C SER A 452 23.95 -9.28 4.95
N GLU A 453 23.44 -8.18 5.48
CA GLU A 453 24.26 -7.08 6.02
C GLU A 453 24.88 -7.48 7.38
N LEU A 454 24.09 -8.06 8.27
CA LEU A 454 24.57 -8.54 9.58
C LEU A 454 25.69 -9.59 9.45
N ARG A 455 25.55 -10.52 8.50
CA ARG A 455 26.62 -11.49 8.15
C ARG A 455 27.87 -10.81 7.57
N THR A 456 27.72 -9.64 6.96
CA THR A 456 28.85 -8.87 6.42
C THR A 456 29.66 -8.22 7.53
N GLU A 457 29.00 -7.59 8.48
CA GLU A 457 29.65 -6.96 9.63
C GLU A 457 30.36 -8.00 10.53
N GLN A 458 29.71 -9.12 10.87
CA GLN A 458 30.35 -10.20 11.64
C GLN A 458 31.64 -10.70 10.98
N GLY A 459 31.63 -10.87 9.65
CA GLY A 459 32.82 -11.29 8.91
C GLY A 459 33.98 -10.29 8.94
N LYS A 460 33.69 -8.97 8.92
CA LYS A 460 34.71 -7.93 9.08
C LYS A 460 35.31 -7.96 10.49
N THR A 461 34.48 -8.14 11.51
CA THR A 461 34.91 -8.22 12.92
C THR A 461 35.84 -9.43 13.15
N GLU A 462 35.51 -10.59 12.61
CA GLU A 462 36.35 -11.80 12.71
C GLU A 462 37.69 -11.64 11.98
N GLN A 463 37.70 -11.05 10.77
CA GLN A 463 38.95 -10.77 10.05
C GLN A 463 39.83 -9.76 10.78
N GLY A 464 39.23 -8.72 11.37
CA GLY A 464 39.94 -7.75 12.21
C GLY A 464 40.59 -8.41 13.44
N LYS A 465 39.87 -9.32 14.12
CA LYS A 465 40.40 -10.08 15.26
C LYS A 465 41.55 -11.02 14.86
N ASN A 466 41.45 -11.71 13.72
CA ASN A 466 42.52 -12.59 13.23
C ASN A 466 43.77 -11.82 12.78
N LYS A 467 43.62 -10.63 12.17
CA LYS A 467 44.75 -9.77 11.81
C LYS A 467 45.48 -9.26 13.06
N ASN A 468 44.75 -8.86 14.09
CA ASN A 468 45.33 -8.47 15.38
C ASN A 468 46.02 -9.63 16.11
N ARG A 469 45.52 -10.87 15.98
CA ARG A 469 46.17 -12.06 16.54
C ARG A 469 47.50 -12.37 15.83
N ARG A 470 47.54 -12.31 14.49
CA ARG A 470 48.78 -12.49 13.71
C ARG A 470 49.83 -11.43 14.03
N ASN A 471 49.43 -10.17 14.18
CA ASN A 471 50.33 -9.08 14.54
C ASN A 471 50.84 -9.13 15.99
N LYS A 472 50.26 -9.97 16.86
CA LYS A 472 50.77 -10.23 18.22
C LYS A 472 51.67 -11.47 18.31
N LEU A 473 51.67 -12.31 17.29
CA LEU A 473 52.45 -13.55 17.20
C LEU A 473 53.74 -13.39 16.38
N ASN A 474 53.82 -12.34 15.55
CA ASN A 474 55.04 -11.81 14.95
C ASN A 474 55.55 -10.65 15.80
#